data_AF-A0A8H7DGS1-F1
#
_entry.id   AF-A0A8H7DGS1-F1
#
_cell.length_a   1.000
_cell.length_b   1.000
_cell.length_c   1.000
_cell.angle_alpha   90.00
_cell.angle_beta   90.00
_cell.angle_gamma   90.00
#
_symmetry.space_group_name_H-M   'P 1'
#
loop_
_entity.id
_entity.type
_entity.pdbx_description
1 polymer ?
#
loop_
_entity_poly.entity_id
_entity_poly.type
_entity_poly.pdbx_seq_one_letter_code
_entity_poly.pdbx_strand_id
1 'polypeptide(L)'
;MVACTACGATGLSAGRGFTAHLNKCKVLKEQRARGAQQLVAADAAAAEAAVAAHAAQQNIPLENLQDDNNPRALSPAAAPPSPLPPYPSGRPQRRRQPPKRFRDEPPALPSIVEPPEIPDVPAAAPEESSHLTDLDCTKSSRIDLLMTPTNPSVSTTFASRPIARLMSWFHLGSNLKSIAELDSLVDDVLLKDDLNQEHLRNFKAAWENKRMDDANGENSQDGW
;
A
#
# COMPACT_ATOMS: atom_id res chain seq x y z
N MET A 1 -2.96 40.82 0.32
CA MET A 1 -1.75 40.53 -0.49
C MET A 1 -0.97 39.46 0.24
N VAL A 2 -0.39 38.49 -0.47
CA VAL A 2 0.38 37.39 0.14
C VAL A 2 1.86 37.66 -0.04
N ALA A 3 2.68 37.28 0.94
CA ALA A 3 4.13 37.35 0.86
C ALA A 3 4.72 35.92 0.81
N CYS A 4 5.76 35.73 -0.01
CA CYS A 4 6.54 34.50 0.00
C CYS A 4 7.49 34.53 1.20
N THR A 5 7.33 33.60 2.14
CA THR A 5 8.18 33.52 3.33
C THR A 5 9.63 33.12 3.02
N ALA A 6 9.86 32.41 1.91
CA ALA A 6 11.19 31.95 1.54
C ALA A 6 12.07 33.09 0.98
N CYS A 7 11.54 33.91 0.08
CA CYS A 7 12.31 34.98 -0.58
C CYS A 7 11.88 36.40 -0.20
N GLY A 8 10.89 36.56 0.68
CA GLY A 8 10.38 37.86 1.11
C GLY A 8 9.58 38.64 0.04
N ALA A 9 9.27 38.05 -1.11
CA ALA A 9 8.54 38.74 -2.17
C ALA A 9 7.11 39.07 -1.70
N THR A 10 6.76 40.37 -1.70
CA THR A 10 5.44 40.89 -1.35
C THR A 10 4.62 41.22 -2.61
N GLY A 11 3.35 41.59 -2.44
CA GLY A 11 2.49 42.01 -3.56
C GLY A 11 1.99 40.86 -4.45
N LEU A 12 2.15 39.60 -4.03
CA LEU A 12 1.66 38.45 -4.79
C LEU A 12 0.13 38.38 -4.68
N SER A 13 -0.54 38.22 -5.83
CA SER A 13 -1.97 37.96 -5.88
C SER A 13 -2.27 36.58 -5.29
N ALA A 14 -3.31 36.50 -4.46
CA ALA A 14 -3.76 35.23 -3.93
C ALA A 14 -4.18 34.28 -5.07
N GLY A 15 -3.98 32.97 -4.87
CA GLY A 15 -4.29 31.95 -5.87
C GLY A 15 -3.20 31.79 -6.92
N ARG A 16 -3.55 31.92 -8.21
CA ARG A 16 -2.67 31.54 -9.34
C ARG A 16 -1.32 32.27 -9.36
N GLY A 17 -1.29 33.55 -8.99
CA GLY A 17 -0.05 34.35 -8.96
C GLY A 17 0.93 33.83 -7.90
N PHE A 18 0.44 33.53 -6.70
CA PHE A 18 1.24 32.95 -5.62
C PHE A 18 1.76 31.55 -5.98
N THR A 19 0.92 30.67 -6.52
CA THR A 19 1.34 29.32 -6.93
C THR A 19 2.39 29.36 -8.04
N ALA A 20 2.22 30.21 -9.05
CA ALA A 20 3.20 30.39 -10.12
C ALA A 20 4.55 30.89 -9.57
N HIS A 21 4.53 31.79 -8.59
CA HIS A 21 5.73 32.22 -7.89
C HIS A 21 6.38 31.09 -7.10
N LEU A 22 5.64 30.30 -6.30
CA LEU A 22 6.21 29.18 -5.54
C LEU A 22 6.94 28.17 -6.46
N ASN A 23 6.39 27.90 -7.64
CA ASN A 23 7.00 26.99 -8.62
C ASN A 23 8.27 27.56 -9.29
N LYS A 24 8.44 28.88 -9.30
CA LYS A 24 9.59 29.58 -9.91
C LYS A 24 10.58 30.15 -8.88
N CYS A 25 10.22 30.20 -7.61
CA CYS A 25 11.04 30.77 -6.55
C CYS A 25 12.32 29.94 -6.35
N LYS A 26 13.47 30.50 -6.74
CA LYS A 26 14.78 29.83 -6.63
C LYS A 26 15.14 29.51 -5.17
N VAL A 27 14.93 30.47 -4.26
CA VAL A 27 15.23 30.31 -2.83
C VAL A 27 14.45 29.14 -2.22
N LEU A 28 13.16 29.02 -2.55
CA LEU A 28 12.34 27.91 -2.06
C LEU A 28 12.81 26.55 -2.61
N LYS A 29 13.24 26.50 -3.87
CA LYS A 29 13.80 25.28 -4.48
C LYS A 29 15.11 24.86 -3.80
N GLU A 30 16.00 25.81 -3.53
CA GLU A 30 17.26 25.54 -2.83
C GLU A 30 17.01 25.07 -1.40
N GLN A 31 16.06 25.69 -0.67
CA GLN A 31 15.67 25.25 0.66
C GLN A 31 15.12 23.82 0.65
N ARG A 32 14.26 23.47 -0.32
CA ARG A 32 13.76 22.10 -0.48
C ARG A 32 14.86 21.11 -0.81
N ALA A 33 15.80 21.48 -1.68
CA ALA A 33 16.94 20.62 -2.02
C ALA A 33 17.83 20.37 -0.79
N ARG A 34 18.13 21.39 0.01
CA ARG A 34 18.87 21.24 1.26
C ARG A 34 18.12 20.39 2.28
N GLY A 35 16.80 20.59 2.43
CA GLY A 35 15.98 19.76 3.30
C GLY A 35 15.95 18.30 2.88
N ALA A 36 15.83 18.02 1.58
CA ALA A 36 15.90 16.66 1.05
C ALA A 36 17.28 16.01 1.30
N GLN A 37 18.37 16.76 1.11
CA GLN A 37 19.72 16.28 1.42
C GLN A 37 19.90 16.00 2.93
N GLN A 38 19.33 16.82 3.81
CA GLN A 38 19.37 16.59 5.26
C GLN A 38 18.61 15.33 5.67
N LEU A 39 17.45 15.03 5.05
CA LEU A 39 16.71 13.80 5.33
C LEU A 39 17.50 12.57 4.89
N VAL A 40 18.09 12.59 3.69
CA VAL A 40 18.93 11.48 3.21
C VAL A 40 20.16 11.28 4.10
N ALA A 41 20.79 12.36 4.56
CA ALA A 41 21.92 12.30 5.48
C ALA A 41 21.50 11.74 6.86
N ALA A 42 20.31 12.10 7.36
CA ALA A 42 19.77 11.57 8.60
C ALA A 42 19.47 10.07 8.52
N ASP A 43 18.89 9.61 7.41
CA ASP A 43 18.62 8.18 7.17
C ASP A 43 19.94 7.39 7.07
N ALA A 44 20.95 7.93 6.39
CA ALA A 44 22.27 7.30 6.32
C ALA A 44 22.94 7.22 7.71
N ALA A 45 22.88 8.29 8.50
CA ALA A 45 23.41 8.29 9.87
C ALA A 45 22.66 7.31 10.78
N ALA A 46 21.34 7.17 10.61
CA ALA A 46 20.54 6.19 11.33
C ALA A 46 20.91 4.75 10.95
N ALA A 47 21.17 4.48 9.67
CA ALA A 47 21.65 3.19 9.20
C ALA A 47 23.03 2.84 9.75
N GLU A 48 23.98 3.80 9.74
CA GLU A 48 25.30 3.62 10.35
C GLU A 48 25.21 3.36 11.85
N ALA A 49 24.35 4.10 12.57
CA ALA A 49 24.10 3.87 13.99
C ALA A 49 23.51 2.48 14.26
N ALA A 50 22.62 1.98 13.40
CA ALA A 50 22.07 0.64 13.52
C ALA A 50 23.14 -0.45 13.30
N VAL A 51 24.04 -0.26 12.32
CA VAL A 51 25.17 -1.18 12.09
C VAL A 51 26.13 -1.15 13.28
N ALA A 52 26.44 0.03 13.82
CA ALA A 52 27.28 0.17 15.01
C ALA A 52 26.66 -0.50 16.25
N ALA A 53 25.34 -0.34 16.44
CA ALA A 53 24.61 -0.99 17.53
C ALA A 53 24.61 -2.52 17.40
N HIS A 54 24.45 -3.05 16.18
CA HIS A 54 24.53 -4.49 15.93
C HIS A 54 25.94 -5.04 16.17
N ALA A 55 26.98 -4.32 15.73
CA ALA A 55 28.37 -4.70 15.99
C ALA A 55 28.69 -4.74 17.50
N ALA A 56 28.12 -3.81 18.29
CA ALA A 56 28.28 -3.80 19.75
C ALA A 56 27.62 -5.03 20.41
N GLN A 57 26.50 -5.53 19.89
CA GLN A 57 25.84 -6.73 20.41
C GLN A 57 26.60 -8.03 20.11
N GLN A 58 27.41 -8.07 19.05
CA GLN A 58 28.18 -9.27 18.69
C GLN A 58 29.46 -9.44 19.51
N ASN A 59 29.94 -8.37 20.17
CA ASN A 59 31.11 -8.39 21.03
C ASN A 59 30.74 -8.55 22.52
N ILE A 60 29.63 -9.22 22.84
CA ILE A 60 29.35 -9.61 24.23
C ILE A 60 30.38 -10.69 24.60
N PRO A 61 31.28 -10.43 25.56
CA PRO A 61 32.30 -11.38 25.95
C PRO A 61 31.66 -12.67 26.44
N LEU A 62 32.07 -13.79 25.85
CA LEU A 62 31.60 -15.14 26.13
C LEU A 62 32.11 -15.68 27.49
N GLU A 63 32.25 -14.82 28.50
CA GLU A 63 32.87 -15.17 29.79
C GLU A 63 31.85 -15.36 30.93
N ASN A 64 30.55 -15.35 30.64
CA ASN A 64 29.49 -15.60 31.64
C ASN A 64 28.48 -16.69 31.21
N LEU A 65 28.94 -17.72 30.51
CA LEU A 65 28.21 -19.00 30.39
C LEU A 65 28.76 -19.97 31.44
N GLN A 66 28.58 -19.65 32.72
CA GLN A 66 28.73 -20.63 33.81
C GLN A 66 27.35 -21.12 34.22
N ASP A 67 27.05 -22.34 33.79
CA ASP A 67 26.38 -23.39 34.55
C ASP A 67 25.26 -23.00 35.52
N ASP A 68 24.11 -22.55 35.00
CA ASP A 68 22.84 -22.71 35.71
C ASP A 68 22.05 -23.86 35.09
N ASN A 69 22.52 -25.06 35.43
CA ASN A 69 21.81 -26.33 35.28
C ASN A 69 20.64 -26.36 36.30
N ASN A 70 19.72 -25.40 36.17
CA ASN A 70 18.53 -25.29 36.99
C ASN A 70 17.38 -26.03 36.28
N PRO A 71 16.94 -27.21 36.76
CA PRO A 71 15.81 -27.91 36.19
C PRO A 71 14.56 -27.05 36.38
N ARG A 72 14.20 -26.36 35.30
CA ARG A 72 13.03 -25.51 35.14
C ARG A 72 11.80 -26.28 35.59
N ALA A 73 11.34 -25.96 36.80
CA ALA A 73 10.09 -26.44 37.35
C ALA A 73 8.97 -26.19 36.33
N LEU A 74 8.35 -27.28 35.88
CA LEU A 74 7.17 -27.30 35.04
C LEU A 74 6.12 -26.38 35.66
N SER A 75 5.90 -25.22 35.04
CA SER A 75 4.80 -24.35 35.44
C SER A 75 3.49 -25.12 35.17
N PRO A 76 2.62 -25.28 36.18
CA PRO A 76 1.39 -26.03 36.02
C PRO A 76 0.51 -25.34 34.97
N ALA A 77 -0.04 -26.15 34.07
CA ALA A 77 -0.93 -25.74 33.00
C ALA A 77 -2.03 -24.80 33.54
N ALA A 78 -2.07 -23.58 33.00
CA ALA A 78 -3.13 -22.63 33.29
C ALA A 78 -4.49 -23.25 32.90
N ALA A 79 -5.40 -23.33 33.87
CA ALA A 79 -6.73 -23.87 33.67
C ALA A 79 -7.47 -23.10 32.55
N PRO A 80 -8.30 -23.80 31.74
CA PRO A 80 -9.07 -23.16 30.67
C PRO A 80 -10.02 -22.10 31.24
N PRO A 81 -10.22 -20.96 30.55
CA PRO A 81 -11.12 -19.92 30.99
C PRO A 81 -12.56 -20.45 31.06
N SER A 82 -13.23 -20.18 32.19
CA SER A 82 -14.61 -20.58 32.44
C SER A 82 -15.57 -20.08 31.34
N PRO A 83 -16.60 -20.87 30.97
CA PRO A 83 -17.57 -20.49 29.96
C PRO A 83 -18.33 -19.22 30.36
N LEU A 84 -18.43 -18.27 29.43
CA LEU A 84 -19.15 -17.02 29.65
C LEU A 84 -20.66 -17.29 29.84
N PRO A 85 -21.34 -16.54 30.73
CA PRO A 85 -22.77 -16.68 30.94
C PRO A 85 -23.57 -16.31 29.68
N PRO A 86 -24.71 -16.98 29.42
CA PRO A 86 -25.58 -16.65 28.30
C PRO A 86 -26.19 -15.26 28.50
N TYR A 87 -25.81 -14.32 27.61
CA TYR A 87 -26.38 -12.98 27.62
C TYR A 87 -27.85 -13.04 27.15
N PRO A 88 -28.82 -12.49 27.92
CA PRO A 88 -30.18 -12.34 27.45
C PRO A 88 -30.20 -11.29 26.34
N SER A 89 -30.36 -11.74 25.10
CA SER A 89 -30.50 -10.88 23.92
C SER A 89 -31.89 -10.21 23.91
N GLY A 90 -32.09 -9.27 24.82
CA GLY A 90 -33.31 -8.48 24.98
C GLY A 90 -33.54 -7.43 23.89
N ARG A 91 -33.17 -7.68 22.63
CA ARG A 91 -33.52 -6.77 21.53
C ARG A 91 -34.90 -7.15 21.00
N PRO A 92 -35.94 -6.32 21.21
CA PRO A 92 -37.27 -6.60 20.69
C PRO A 92 -37.21 -6.76 19.16
N GLN A 93 -37.86 -7.81 18.66
CA GLN A 93 -38.02 -8.13 17.24
C GLN A 93 -38.67 -6.96 16.48
N ARG A 94 -37.87 -5.95 16.10
CA ARG A 94 -38.26 -5.02 15.07
C ARG A 94 -38.15 -5.76 13.75
N ARG A 95 -39.30 -6.07 13.14
CA ARG A 95 -39.39 -6.53 11.76
C ARG A 95 -38.59 -5.57 10.89
N ARG A 96 -37.42 -6.02 10.44
CA ARG A 96 -36.58 -5.26 9.51
C ARG A 96 -37.35 -5.18 8.21
N GLN A 97 -38.04 -4.07 7.96
CA GLN A 97 -38.53 -3.79 6.62
C GLN A 97 -37.31 -3.53 5.74
N PRO A 98 -37.14 -4.29 4.64
CA PRO A 98 -36.06 -4.03 3.70
C PRO A 98 -36.21 -2.61 3.13
N PRO A 99 -35.08 -1.91 2.86
CA PRO A 99 -35.11 -0.57 2.30
C PRO A 99 -35.90 -0.53 0.99
N LYS A 100 -36.74 0.49 0.83
CA LYS A 100 -37.65 0.73 -0.31
C LYS A 100 -37.00 0.88 -1.70
N ARG A 101 -35.70 0.57 -1.85
CA ARG A 101 -34.90 0.81 -3.05
C ARG A 101 -34.77 -0.39 -3.99
N PHE A 102 -35.21 -1.59 -3.59
CA PHE A 102 -35.40 -2.70 -4.51
C PHE A 102 -36.81 -2.61 -5.11
N ARG A 103 -36.98 -1.75 -6.10
CA ARG A 103 -37.93 -2.04 -7.17
C ARG A 103 -37.10 -2.68 -8.27
N ASP A 104 -37.49 -3.88 -8.70
CA ASP A 104 -36.88 -4.62 -9.81
C ASP A 104 -37.14 -3.98 -11.18
N GLU A 105 -37.25 -2.65 -11.23
CA GLU A 105 -37.41 -1.91 -12.47
C GLU A 105 -36.02 -1.46 -12.91
N PRO A 106 -35.40 -2.15 -13.88
CA PRO A 106 -34.06 -1.81 -14.35
C PRO A 106 -34.08 -0.37 -14.88
N PRO A 107 -33.05 0.45 -14.58
CA PRO A 107 -32.97 1.80 -15.11
C PRO A 107 -33.05 1.77 -16.64
N ALA A 108 -33.75 2.75 -17.22
CA ALA A 108 -33.86 2.87 -18.66
C ALA A 108 -32.46 2.86 -19.29
N LEU A 109 -32.26 2.00 -20.29
CA LEU A 109 -30.99 1.92 -21.01
C LEU A 109 -30.65 3.30 -21.57
N PRO A 110 -29.39 3.76 -21.43
CA PRO A 110 -28.98 5.02 -22.04
C PRO A 110 -29.18 4.95 -23.56
N SER A 111 -29.61 6.04 -24.18
CA SER A 111 -29.76 6.08 -25.64
C SER A 111 -28.40 5.79 -26.28
N ILE A 112 -28.35 4.76 -27.13
CA ILE A 112 -27.19 4.49 -27.97
C ILE A 112 -26.95 5.75 -28.82
N VAL A 113 -25.84 6.42 -28.53
CA VAL A 113 -25.33 7.50 -29.38
C VAL A 113 -24.77 6.79 -30.61
N GLU A 114 -25.40 7.00 -31.77
CA GLU A 114 -24.85 6.54 -33.04
C GLU A 114 -23.41 7.08 -33.17
N PRO A 115 -22.41 6.20 -33.31
CA PRO A 115 -21.04 6.63 -33.44
C PRO A 115 -20.92 7.54 -34.66
N PRO A 116 -20.21 8.68 -34.54
CA PRO A 116 -20.06 9.62 -35.65
C PRO A 116 -19.44 8.88 -36.85
N GLU A 117 -20.10 9.01 -38.00
CA GLU A 117 -19.62 8.49 -39.27
C GLU A 117 -18.20 9.01 -39.51
N ILE A 118 -17.22 8.13 -39.44
CA ILE A 118 -15.82 8.44 -39.72
C ILE A 118 -15.74 8.57 -41.24
N PRO A 119 -15.40 9.75 -41.80
CA PRO A 119 -15.22 9.89 -43.23
C PRO A 119 -14.08 8.99 -43.72
N ASP A 120 -14.35 8.23 -44.79
CA ASP A 120 -13.42 7.31 -45.43
C ASP A 120 -12.09 8.03 -45.76
N VAL A 121 -11.04 7.66 -45.03
CA VAL A 121 -9.68 8.15 -45.28
C VAL A 121 -9.11 7.36 -46.47
N PRO A 122 -8.73 8.01 -47.59
CA PRO A 122 -8.16 7.31 -48.74
C PRO A 122 -6.83 6.66 -48.36
N ALA A 123 -6.69 5.40 -48.75
CA ALA A 123 -5.52 4.56 -48.55
C ALA A 123 -4.23 5.24 -49.06
N ALA A 124 -3.44 5.77 -48.13
CA ALA A 124 -2.10 6.27 -48.37
C ALA A 124 -1.06 5.16 -48.10
N ALA A 125 -0.05 5.15 -48.95
CA ALA A 125 0.99 4.15 -49.19
C ALA A 125 1.74 3.57 -47.96
N PRO A 126 2.41 2.41 -48.12
CA PRO A 126 3.08 1.70 -47.04
C PRO A 126 4.57 2.10 -46.98
N GLU A 127 4.97 2.97 -46.05
CA GLU A 127 6.40 3.28 -45.89
C GLU A 127 6.77 3.54 -44.42
N GLU A 128 7.79 2.79 -43.98
CA GLU A 128 8.75 3.05 -42.90
C GLU A 128 8.39 2.79 -41.43
N SER A 129 8.56 1.52 -41.08
CA SER A 129 9.24 1.02 -39.87
C SER A 129 10.09 2.07 -39.14
N SER A 130 9.54 2.64 -38.07
CA SER A 130 10.29 3.48 -37.14
C SER A 130 10.16 2.95 -35.72
N HIS A 131 11.21 2.22 -35.34
CA HIS A 131 11.94 2.46 -34.10
C HIS A 131 11.18 2.22 -32.79
N LEU A 132 11.14 0.95 -32.38
CA LEU A 132 11.02 0.53 -30.98
C LEU A 132 12.10 1.24 -30.14
N THR A 133 11.78 2.40 -29.56
CA THR A 133 12.56 2.93 -28.44
C THR A 133 12.17 2.18 -27.18
N ASP A 134 13.16 1.57 -26.57
CA ASP A 134 13.17 0.94 -25.25
C ASP A 134 12.23 1.63 -24.24
N LEU A 135 11.30 0.84 -23.72
CA LEU A 135 10.60 1.18 -22.49
C LEU A 135 11.59 1.00 -21.34
N ASP A 136 12.27 2.08 -20.99
CA ASP A 136 13.10 2.20 -19.79
C ASP A 136 12.30 1.81 -18.53
N CYS A 137 12.45 0.55 -18.14
CA CYS A 137 11.92 -0.07 -16.93
C CYS A 137 12.79 0.31 -15.70
N THR A 138 13.07 1.59 -15.47
CA THR A 138 13.85 2.03 -14.30
C THR A 138 13.43 3.40 -13.77
N LYS A 139 12.19 3.52 -13.32
CA LYS A 139 11.81 4.52 -12.31
C LYS A 139 10.70 3.97 -11.45
N SER A 140 11.16 3.09 -10.55
CA SER A 140 10.60 2.82 -9.24
C SER A 140 9.55 3.87 -8.87
N SER A 141 8.28 3.47 -9.03
CA SER A 141 7.13 4.11 -8.42
C SER A 141 7.35 4.02 -6.91
N ARG A 142 8.09 4.99 -6.37
CA ARG A 142 7.95 5.40 -4.98
C ARG A 142 6.54 5.94 -4.87
N ILE A 143 5.64 5.01 -4.59
CA ILE A 143 4.34 5.32 -4.04
C ILE A 143 4.62 6.02 -2.71
N ASP A 144 4.72 7.34 -2.73
CA ASP A 144 4.71 8.23 -1.56
C ASP A 144 3.33 8.15 -0.89
N LEU A 145 2.96 6.97 -0.40
CA LEU A 145 1.78 6.73 0.46
C LEU A 145 2.12 6.91 1.95
N LEU A 146 3.20 7.64 2.27
CA LEU A 146 3.55 8.01 3.63
C LEU A 146 3.22 9.49 3.89
N MET A 147 2.04 9.96 3.45
CA MET A 147 1.51 11.26 3.87
C MET A 147 0.02 11.45 3.57
N THR A 148 -0.81 10.40 3.71
CA THR A 148 -2.24 10.70 3.91
C THR A 148 -2.39 11.17 5.36
N PRO A 149 -2.77 12.44 5.60
CA PRO A 149 -3.08 12.89 6.95
C PRO A 149 -4.17 11.95 7.44
N THR A 150 -3.94 11.38 8.62
CA THR A 150 -4.94 10.80 9.50
C THR A 150 -6.11 11.78 9.56
N ASN A 151 -7.06 11.65 8.65
CA ASN A 151 -8.32 12.33 8.74
C ASN A 151 -9.16 11.39 9.60
N PRO A 152 -9.29 11.65 10.93
CA PRO A 152 -9.93 10.70 11.84
C PRO A 152 -11.39 10.40 11.48
N SER A 153 -11.96 11.21 10.57
CA SER A 153 -13.34 11.15 10.10
C SER A 153 -13.71 9.85 9.35
N VAL A 154 -12.80 9.27 8.55
CA VAL A 154 -13.13 8.07 7.72
C VAL A 154 -13.05 6.76 8.52
N SER A 155 -12.60 6.81 9.78
CA SER A 155 -12.43 5.62 10.62
C SER A 155 -13.74 5.07 11.20
N THR A 156 -14.90 5.62 10.82
CA THR A 156 -16.18 5.34 11.50
C THR A 156 -17.12 4.41 10.73
N THR A 157 -16.83 4.04 9.49
CA THR A 157 -17.72 3.15 8.71
C THR A 157 -17.39 1.67 8.86
N PHE A 158 -16.14 1.30 9.16
CA PHE A 158 -15.72 -0.09 9.20
C PHE A 158 -15.64 -0.63 10.64
N ALA A 159 -16.21 -1.82 10.86
CA ALA A 159 -16.32 -2.44 12.18
C ALA A 159 -14.97 -2.83 12.81
N SER A 160 -13.90 -2.98 12.00
CA SER A 160 -12.57 -3.32 12.51
C SER A 160 -11.45 -2.65 11.68
N ARG A 161 -10.33 -2.33 12.36
CA ARG A 161 -9.11 -1.80 11.72
C ARG A 161 -8.56 -2.66 10.57
N PRO A 162 -8.46 -3.99 10.67
CA PRO A 162 -7.95 -4.80 9.56
C PRO A 162 -8.85 -4.73 8.33
N ILE A 163 -10.18 -4.73 8.50
CA ILE A 163 -11.13 -4.57 7.39
C ILE A 163 -10.93 -3.22 6.70
N ALA A 164 -10.74 -2.14 7.45
CA ALA A 164 -10.47 -0.82 6.88
C ALA A 164 -9.18 -0.79 6.04
N ARG A 165 -8.11 -1.45 6.51
CA ARG A 165 -6.85 -1.57 5.76
C ARG A 165 -7.00 -2.40 4.50
N LEU A 166 -7.73 -3.50 4.58
CA LEU A 166 -8.01 -4.37 3.45
C LEU A 166 -8.83 -3.64 2.37
N MET A 167 -9.89 -2.94 2.77
CA MET A 167 -10.71 -2.13 1.87
C MET A 167 -9.91 -0.98 1.25
N SER A 168 -9.05 -0.32 2.03
CA SER A 168 -8.14 0.69 1.51
C SER A 168 -7.20 0.10 0.44
N TRP A 169 -6.56 -1.04 0.71
CA TRP A 169 -5.70 -1.75 -0.26
C TRP A 169 -6.44 -2.17 -1.52
N PHE A 170 -7.70 -2.60 -1.38
CA PHE A 170 -8.56 -2.96 -2.51
C PHE A 170 -8.77 -1.75 -3.43
N HIS A 171 -9.12 -0.60 -2.87
CA HIS A 171 -9.36 0.65 -3.61
C HIS A 171 -8.10 1.40 -4.05
N LEU A 172 -6.95 1.15 -3.43
CA LEU A 172 -5.66 1.74 -3.80
C LEU A 172 -5.06 1.09 -5.07
N GLY A 173 -5.54 -0.08 -5.46
CA GLY A 173 -5.10 -0.78 -6.67
C GLY A 173 -5.81 -0.31 -7.93
N SER A 174 -5.30 -0.76 -9.08
CA SER A 174 -6.00 -0.67 -10.37
C SER A 174 -7.46 -1.12 -10.24
N ASN A 175 -8.38 -0.51 -11.02
CA ASN A 175 -9.81 -0.85 -11.10
C ASN A 175 -10.09 -2.30 -11.58
N LEU A 176 -9.06 -3.12 -11.73
CA LEU A 176 -9.15 -4.50 -12.19
C LEU A 176 -9.51 -5.50 -11.08
N LYS A 177 -9.43 -5.11 -9.81
CA LYS A 177 -9.78 -6.03 -8.71
C LYS A 177 -11.28 -6.17 -8.58
N SER A 178 -11.78 -7.40 -8.69
CA SER A 178 -13.20 -7.68 -8.49
C SER A 178 -13.50 -7.95 -7.01
N ILE A 179 -14.75 -7.75 -6.61
CA ILE A 179 -15.19 -8.08 -5.23
C ILE A 179 -15.02 -9.59 -4.96
N ALA A 180 -15.27 -10.44 -5.96
CA ALA A 180 -15.09 -11.88 -5.83
C ALA A 180 -13.62 -12.27 -5.53
N GLU A 181 -12.65 -11.58 -6.14
CA GLU A 181 -11.23 -11.81 -5.82
C GLU A 181 -10.88 -11.36 -4.39
N LEU A 182 -11.54 -10.31 -3.89
CA LEU A 182 -11.36 -9.88 -2.51
C LEU A 182 -11.89 -10.93 -1.54
N ASP A 183 -13.06 -11.49 -1.82
CA ASP A 183 -13.66 -12.57 -1.01
C ASP A 183 -12.77 -13.82 -1.02
N SER A 184 -12.30 -14.25 -2.21
CA SER A 184 -11.34 -15.37 -2.32
C SER A 184 -10.04 -15.11 -1.56
N LEU A 185 -9.50 -13.88 -1.56
CA LEU A 185 -8.31 -13.55 -0.77
C LEU A 185 -8.56 -13.74 0.74
N VAL A 186 -9.74 -13.37 1.22
CA VAL A 186 -10.08 -13.51 2.64
C VAL A 186 -10.22 -14.99 3.00
N ASP A 187 -10.98 -15.75 2.22
CA ASP A 187 -11.31 -17.14 2.53
C ASP A 187 -10.12 -18.08 2.29
N ASP A 188 -9.45 -17.96 1.13
CA ASP A 188 -8.42 -18.91 0.71
C ASP A 188 -7.04 -18.61 1.31
N VAL A 189 -6.77 -17.35 1.68
CA VAL A 189 -5.46 -16.92 2.17
C VAL A 189 -5.53 -16.49 3.63
N LEU A 190 -6.39 -15.54 3.98
CA LEU A 190 -6.36 -14.93 5.31
C LEU A 190 -6.99 -15.79 6.42
N LEU A 191 -8.01 -16.59 6.09
CA LEU A 191 -8.73 -17.43 7.05
C LEU A 191 -8.24 -18.88 7.08
N LYS A 192 -7.30 -19.27 6.22
CA LYS A 192 -6.74 -20.63 6.27
C LYS A 192 -5.98 -20.88 7.57
N ASP A 193 -6.23 -22.05 8.17
CA ASP A 193 -5.58 -22.50 9.41
C ASP A 193 -4.05 -22.59 9.31
N ASP A 194 -3.55 -22.84 8.10
CA ASP A 194 -2.11 -22.96 7.82
C ASP A 194 -1.38 -21.61 7.75
N LEU A 195 -2.11 -20.49 7.82
CA LEU A 195 -1.52 -19.16 7.70
C LEU A 195 -0.81 -18.75 8.99
N ASN A 196 0.48 -19.06 9.10
CA ASN A 196 1.31 -18.49 10.17
C ASN A 196 1.78 -17.09 9.79
N GLN A 197 1.40 -16.09 10.61
CA GLN A 197 1.80 -14.69 10.42
C GLN A 197 3.32 -14.49 10.36
N GLU A 198 4.09 -15.39 10.96
CA GLU A 198 5.56 -15.33 10.92
C GLU A 198 6.14 -15.55 9.52
N HIS A 199 5.48 -16.34 8.66
CA HIS A 199 5.89 -16.47 7.26
C HIS A 199 5.70 -15.16 6.49
N LEU A 200 4.72 -14.35 6.88
CA LEU A 200 4.45 -13.06 6.24
C LEU A 200 5.42 -11.95 6.69
N ARG A 201 6.07 -12.07 7.87
CA ARG A 201 6.99 -11.03 8.36
C ARG A 201 8.19 -10.81 7.45
N ASN A 202 8.68 -11.88 6.83
CA ASN A 202 9.85 -11.82 5.94
C ASN A 202 9.46 -11.95 4.45
N PHE A 203 8.16 -12.01 4.15
CA PHE A 203 7.69 -12.13 2.79
C PHE A 203 7.98 -10.86 1.99
N LYS A 204 8.63 -11.02 0.85
CA LYS A 204 8.91 -9.94 -0.11
C LYS A 204 8.53 -10.41 -1.51
N ALA A 205 7.46 -9.83 -2.05
CA ALA A 205 6.93 -10.22 -3.36
C ALA A 205 7.99 -10.16 -4.48
N ALA A 206 8.87 -9.15 -4.47
CA ALA A 206 9.94 -9.04 -5.47
C ALA A 206 10.95 -10.20 -5.43
N TRP A 207 11.24 -10.71 -4.22
CA TRP A 207 12.16 -11.84 -4.07
C TRP A 207 11.50 -13.15 -4.46
N GLU A 208 10.22 -13.33 -4.10
CA GLU A 208 9.46 -14.52 -4.47
C GLU A 208 9.25 -14.60 -5.99
N ASN A 209 8.89 -13.49 -6.64
CA ASN A 209 8.79 -13.42 -8.10
C ASN A 209 10.12 -13.79 -8.77
N LYS A 210 11.22 -13.20 -8.30
CA LYS A 210 12.54 -13.55 -8.83
C LYS A 210 12.84 -15.04 -8.66
N ARG A 211 12.52 -15.62 -7.50
CA ARG A 211 12.70 -17.05 -7.23
C ARG A 211 11.88 -17.92 -8.19
N MET A 212 10.65 -17.50 -8.51
CA MET A 212 9.80 -18.17 -9.50
C MET A 212 10.37 -18.05 -10.92
N ASP A 213 10.87 -16.88 -11.30
CA ASP A 213 11.48 -16.64 -12.62
C ASP A 213 12.76 -17.47 -12.80
N ASP A 214 13.63 -17.50 -11.77
CA ASP A 214 14.87 -18.28 -11.77
C ASP A 214 14.55 -19.79 -11.87
N ALA A 215 13.55 -20.27 -11.12
CA ALA A 215 13.11 -21.67 -11.18
C ALA A 215 12.45 -22.05 -12.52
N ASN A 216 11.77 -21.10 -13.17
CA ASN A 216 11.14 -21.34 -14.47
C ASN A 216 12.16 -21.26 -15.63
N GLY A 217 13.25 -20.49 -15.46
CA GLY A 217 14.32 -20.35 -16.44
C GLY A 217 15.15 -21.62 -16.63
N GLU A 218 15.35 -22.42 -15.58
CA GLU A 218 16.12 -23.67 -15.65
C GLU A 218 15.40 -24.80 -16.42
N ASN A 219 14.06 -24.77 -16.47
CA ASN A 219 13.28 -25.76 -17.21
C ASN A 219 13.14 -25.47 -18.72
N SER A 220 13.69 -24.34 -19.20
CA SER A 220 13.58 -23.94 -20.61
C SER A 220 14.78 -24.38 -21.46
N GLN A 221 15.69 -25.19 -20.92
CA GLN A 221 16.90 -25.64 -21.63
C GLN A 221 16.68 -26.90 -22.50
N ASP A 222 15.48 -27.46 -22.46
CA ASP A 222 15.06 -28.57 -23.32
C ASP A 222 14.38 -27.98 -24.57
N GLY A 223 15.19 -27.61 -25.56
CA GLY A 223 14.73 -26.99 -26.79
C GLY A 223 13.62 -27.79 -27.50
N TRP A 224 12.42 -27.22 -27.55
CA TRP A 224 11.33 -27.58 -28.44
C TRP A 224 11.02 -26.43 -29.39
#